data_AF-A0A947WFV7-F1
#
_entry.id   AF-A0A947WFV7-F1
#
_cell.length_a   1.000
_cell.length_b   1.000
_cell.length_c   1.000
_cell.angle_alpha   90.00
_cell.angle_beta   90.00
_cell.angle_gamma   90.00
#
_symmetry.space_group_name_H-M   'P 1'
#
loop_
_entity.id
_entity.type
_entity.pdbx_description
1 polymer ?
#
loop_
_entity_poly.entity_id
_entity_poly.type
_entity_poly.pdbx_seq_one_letter_code
_entity_poly.pdbx_strand_id
1 'polypeptide(L)'
;MRNLLLLLILVLCVAGNAVAERNVSVQRLDTDKISALFESYRQDCLVGNPNPFFYAIPNWIWGAEQYTYIYDPTETCGCPAGFAVEFVHMIVQFGPEDVPVTFDAYVTVDSPAWSDELDCWYPGNPVCASDLTSITIDTAGLYDIGLPTPDCACAAMSYQYSLSYVFVSTFSSNPDIVTDQFPSACTSWNDYGLGWYDLVADFGFPGNIMMWADIVCCQSPVANADETWGGVKSLYE
;
A
#
# COMPACT_ATOMS: atom_id res chain seq x y z
N MET A 1 -8.43 47.67 -40.99
CA MET A 1 -7.42 46.61 -41.22
C MET A 1 -6.33 46.81 -40.18
N ARG A 2 -5.89 45.86 -39.37
CA ARG A 2 -6.21 44.45 -39.12
C ARG A 2 -5.25 44.10 -37.96
N ASN A 3 -5.71 43.38 -36.93
CA ASN A 3 -4.89 42.75 -35.87
C ASN A 3 -4.31 43.71 -34.80
N LEU A 4 -5.15 44.38 -34.00
CA LEU A 4 -5.53 43.93 -32.64
C LEU A 4 -5.02 42.52 -32.25
N LEU A 5 -3.70 42.40 -32.08
CA LEU A 5 -3.07 41.26 -31.43
C LEU A 5 -3.43 41.34 -29.93
N LEU A 6 -4.54 40.68 -29.59
CA LEU A 6 -4.94 40.41 -28.22
C LEU A 6 -3.77 39.73 -27.51
N LEU A 7 -3.03 40.53 -26.75
CA LEU A 7 -2.16 40.13 -25.67
C LEU A 7 -3.07 39.60 -24.55
N LEU A 8 -3.74 38.47 -24.80
CA LEU A 8 -4.36 37.68 -23.76
C LEU A 8 -3.19 37.02 -23.01
N ILE A 9 -2.61 37.79 -22.10
CA ILE A 9 -1.84 37.27 -20.98
C ILE A 9 -2.83 36.42 -20.20
N LEU A 10 -3.01 35.18 -20.65
CA LEU A 10 -3.50 34.11 -19.82
C LEU A 10 -2.42 33.96 -18.75
N VAL A 11 -2.56 34.76 -17.69
CA VAL A 11 -2.03 34.41 -16.38
C VAL A 11 -2.73 33.09 -16.07
N LEU A 12 -2.16 31.99 -16.57
CA LEU A 12 -2.25 30.72 -15.88
C LEU A 12 -1.66 31.02 -14.52
N CYS A 13 -2.53 31.42 -13.59
CA CYS A 13 -2.38 31.03 -12.21
C CYS A 13 -2.32 29.51 -12.28
N VAL A 14 -1.12 28.98 -12.52
CA VAL A 14 -0.72 27.70 -11.95
C VAL A 14 -0.89 27.97 -10.47
N ALA A 15 -2.09 27.68 -9.95
CA ALA A 15 -2.29 27.48 -8.55
C ALA A 15 -1.38 26.30 -8.26
N GLY A 16 -0.11 26.60 -7.96
CA GLY A 16 0.75 25.69 -7.26
C GLY A 16 -0.03 25.43 -5.99
N ASN A 17 -0.73 24.30 -5.95
CA ASN A 17 -1.22 23.76 -4.70
C ASN A 17 0.03 23.69 -3.85
N ALA A 18 0.16 24.63 -2.91
CA ALA A 18 1.18 24.55 -1.90
C ALA A 18 0.90 23.22 -1.23
N VAL A 19 1.72 22.21 -1.55
CA VAL A 19 1.64 20.89 -0.96
C VAL A 19 1.82 21.17 0.52
N ALA A 20 0.75 20.99 1.29
CA ALA A 20 0.83 21.18 2.72
C ALA A 20 1.91 20.23 3.22
N GLU A 21 2.99 20.79 3.76
CA GLU A 21 4.13 20.02 4.24
C GLU A 21 3.62 19.07 5.34
N ARG A 22 3.63 17.77 5.06
CA ARG A 22 3.25 16.74 6.02
C ARG A 22 4.36 16.62 7.05
N ASN A 23 4.17 17.23 8.21
CA ASN A 23 5.10 17.10 9.33
C ASN A 23 4.84 15.77 10.05
N VAL A 24 5.86 14.92 10.12
CA VAL A 24 5.77 13.66 10.86
C VAL A 24 5.87 13.94 12.36
N SER A 25 4.81 13.58 13.08
CA SER A 25 4.83 13.47 14.53
C SER A 25 4.72 12.00 14.92
N VAL A 26 5.32 11.61 16.03
CA VAL A 26 5.42 10.19 16.42
C VAL A 26 4.86 10.01 17.82
N GLN A 27 3.93 9.08 17.97
CA GLN A 27 3.41 8.61 19.23
C GLN A 27 3.79 7.15 19.44
N ARG A 28 4.36 6.81 20.60
CA ARG A 28 4.60 5.41 20.95
C ARG A 28 3.28 4.74 21.33
N LEU A 29 3.09 3.51 20.84
CA LEU A 29 1.97 2.66 21.22
C LEU A 29 2.30 1.90 22.51
N ASP A 30 1.45 2.05 23.51
CA ASP A 30 1.59 1.41 24.84
C ASP A 30 0.56 0.28 25.07
N THR A 31 -0.13 -0.15 24.00
CA THR A 31 -1.17 -1.18 24.05
C THR A 31 -0.77 -2.36 23.17
N ASP A 32 -1.13 -3.57 23.57
CA ASP A 32 -1.10 -4.79 22.76
C ASP A 32 -2.51 -5.16 22.23
N LYS A 33 -3.54 -4.42 22.64
CA LYS A 33 -4.92 -4.68 22.26
C LYS A 33 -5.20 -4.16 20.86
N ILE A 34 -5.64 -5.07 20.01
CA ILE A 34 -6.09 -4.80 18.66
C ILE A 34 -7.46 -5.41 18.42
N SER A 35 -8.32 -4.69 17.71
CA SER A 35 -9.62 -5.16 17.26
C SER A 35 -9.51 -5.62 15.80
N ALA A 36 -9.71 -6.91 15.54
CA ALA A 36 -9.80 -7.42 14.17
C ALA A 36 -11.22 -7.23 13.63
N LEU A 37 -11.35 -6.67 12.42
CA LEU A 37 -12.65 -6.49 11.76
C LEU A 37 -13.08 -7.70 10.93
N PHE A 38 -12.13 -8.55 10.55
CA PHE A 38 -12.36 -9.74 9.74
C PHE A 38 -11.60 -10.92 10.35
N GLU A 39 -12.21 -12.10 10.35
CA GLU A 39 -11.52 -13.32 10.78
C GLU A 39 -10.50 -13.73 9.70
N SER A 40 -9.23 -13.86 10.07
CA SER A 40 -8.19 -14.41 9.19
C SER A 40 -8.59 -15.81 8.72
N TYR A 41 -8.43 -16.08 7.42
CA TYR A 41 -8.73 -17.39 6.82
C TYR A 41 -7.52 -18.33 6.88
N ARG A 42 -7.57 -19.44 6.14
CA ARG A 42 -6.57 -20.51 6.16
C ARG A 42 -5.25 -20.01 5.59
N GLN A 43 -4.35 -19.52 6.45
CA GLN A 43 -2.99 -19.14 6.05
C GLN A 43 -2.02 -20.33 6.06
N ASP A 44 -1.25 -20.48 4.98
CA ASP A 44 -0.04 -21.30 4.99
C ASP A 44 1.17 -20.48 5.48
N CYS A 45 1.17 -19.18 5.19
CA CYS A 45 2.25 -18.26 5.55
C CYS A 45 1.81 -16.79 5.54
N LEU A 46 2.65 -15.90 6.09
CA LEU A 46 2.51 -14.45 6.12
C LEU A 46 3.64 -13.77 5.34
N VAL A 47 3.30 -12.76 4.53
CA VAL A 47 4.25 -11.90 3.81
C VAL A 47 4.00 -10.42 4.10
N GLY A 48 5.00 -9.57 3.96
CA GLY A 48 4.90 -8.13 4.28
C GLY A 48 5.62 -7.78 5.58
N ASN A 49 4.96 -7.02 6.46
CA ASN A 49 5.50 -6.58 7.75
C ASN A 49 4.85 -7.33 8.93
N PRO A 50 5.43 -8.45 9.40
CA PRO A 50 4.94 -9.18 10.57
C PRO A 50 5.54 -8.66 11.90
N ASN A 51 6.30 -7.55 11.89
CA ASN A 51 6.93 -7.04 13.10
C ASN A 51 5.87 -6.59 14.13
N PRO A 52 6.22 -6.51 15.42
CA PRO A 52 5.36 -5.84 16.38
C PRO A 52 5.17 -4.36 16.01
N PHE A 53 3.93 -3.90 16.01
CA PHE A 53 3.61 -2.49 15.88
C PHE A 53 4.17 -1.71 17.08
N PHE A 54 4.64 -0.49 16.85
CA PHE A 54 5.38 0.27 17.85
C PHE A 54 5.04 1.76 17.89
N TYR A 55 4.82 2.38 16.73
CA TYR A 55 4.49 3.80 16.65
C TYR A 55 3.18 4.03 15.90
N ALA A 56 2.45 5.07 16.30
CA ALA A 56 1.40 5.70 15.51
C ALA A 56 1.91 7.06 15.03
N ILE A 57 1.60 7.41 13.78
CA ILE A 57 1.89 8.70 13.16
C ILE A 57 0.55 9.45 13.08
N PRO A 58 0.32 10.43 13.99
CA PRO A 58 -1.00 11.00 14.14
C PRO A 58 -1.48 11.79 12.93
N ASN A 59 -2.79 11.77 12.68
CA ASN A 59 -3.46 12.60 11.67
C ASN A 59 -2.90 12.44 10.24
N TRP A 60 -2.45 11.23 9.90
CA TRP A 60 -1.71 10.99 8.66
C TRP A 60 -2.60 10.60 7.48
N ILE A 61 -3.64 9.79 7.72
CA ILE A 61 -4.48 9.24 6.65
C ILE A 61 -5.56 10.27 6.30
N TRP A 62 -5.40 10.96 5.17
CA TRP A 62 -6.32 11.97 4.67
C TRP A 62 -7.41 11.36 3.78
N GLY A 63 -7.13 10.17 3.24
CA GLY A 63 -7.97 9.49 2.27
C GLY A 63 -7.75 9.98 0.85
N ALA A 64 -8.37 9.30 -0.12
CA ALA A 64 -8.02 9.40 -1.54
C ALA A 64 -6.51 9.19 -1.79
N GLU A 65 -5.93 8.22 -1.09
CA GLU A 65 -4.50 7.91 -1.13
C GLU A 65 -4.26 6.40 -1.06
N GLN A 66 -3.06 6.00 -1.47
CA GLN A 66 -2.61 4.61 -1.49
C GLN A 66 -1.35 4.46 -0.63
N TYR A 67 -1.32 3.40 0.17
CA TYR A 67 -0.14 2.98 0.92
C TYR A 67 0.34 1.65 0.40
N THR A 68 1.65 1.48 0.27
CA THR A 68 2.22 0.27 -0.31
C THR A 68 3.38 -0.24 0.52
N TYR A 69 3.47 -1.55 0.69
CA TYR A 69 4.59 -2.25 1.30
C TYR A 69 5.19 -3.25 0.29
N ILE A 70 6.48 -3.10 -0.01
CA ILE A 70 7.22 -4.01 -0.91
C ILE A 70 7.81 -5.18 -0.11
N TYR A 71 7.69 -6.39 -0.63
CA TYR A 71 8.19 -7.60 0.02
C TYR A 71 8.75 -8.62 -0.98
N ASP A 72 9.62 -9.50 -0.47
CA ASP A 72 10.05 -10.72 -1.14
C ASP A 72 9.40 -11.93 -0.44
N PRO A 73 8.50 -12.68 -1.10
CA PRO A 73 7.81 -13.80 -0.47
C PRO A 73 8.75 -14.93 -0.06
N THR A 74 9.96 -15.02 -0.63
CA THR A 74 10.94 -16.07 -0.29
C THR A 74 11.59 -15.85 1.07
N GLU A 75 11.56 -14.63 1.61
CA GLU A 75 12.16 -14.31 2.91
C GLU A 75 11.39 -14.94 4.07
N THR A 76 10.07 -15.03 3.94
CA THR A 76 9.19 -15.52 5.02
C THR A 76 8.52 -16.85 4.69
N CYS A 77 8.36 -17.20 3.41
CA CYS A 77 7.51 -18.31 3.00
C CYS A 77 8.22 -19.38 2.14
N GLY A 78 7.86 -20.64 2.39
CA GLY A 78 8.44 -21.82 1.75
C GLY A 78 7.51 -22.53 0.76
N CYS A 79 6.64 -21.81 0.04
CA CYS A 79 5.73 -22.44 -0.92
C CYS A 79 6.52 -23.06 -2.10
N PRO A 80 6.24 -24.32 -2.49
CA PRO A 80 7.09 -25.06 -3.44
C PRO A 80 6.96 -24.60 -4.90
N ALA A 81 5.86 -23.93 -5.27
CA ALA A 81 5.61 -23.51 -6.66
C ALA A 81 5.20 -22.04 -6.75
N GLY A 82 4.13 -21.66 -6.05
CA GLY A 82 3.62 -20.30 -6.02
C GLY A 82 2.75 -20.05 -4.81
N PHE A 83 2.22 -18.85 -4.73
CA PHE A 83 1.31 -18.42 -3.67
C PHE A 83 0.14 -17.61 -4.23
N ALA A 84 -1.00 -17.64 -3.56
CA ALA A 84 -2.09 -16.72 -3.80
C ALA A 84 -2.34 -15.92 -2.52
N VAL A 85 -2.59 -14.63 -2.68
CA VAL A 85 -2.98 -13.74 -1.57
C VAL A 85 -4.47 -13.92 -1.32
N GLU A 86 -4.85 -14.23 -0.08
CA GLU A 86 -6.26 -14.35 0.32
C GLU A 86 -6.78 -13.08 1.00
N PHE A 87 -5.95 -12.45 1.83
CA PHE A 87 -6.26 -11.21 2.54
C PHE A 87 -5.06 -10.29 2.59
N VAL A 88 -5.31 -8.98 2.57
CA VAL A 88 -4.32 -7.96 2.88
C VAL A 88 -4.80 -7.17 4.09
N HIS A 89 -3.94 -7.10 5.10
CA HIS A 89 -4.16 -6.49 6.38
C HIS A 89 -3.39 -5.20 6.50
N MET A 90 -3.99 -4.20 7.15
CA MET A 90 -3.32 -2.98 7.56
C MET A 90 -3.77 -2.60 8.97
N ILE A 91 -2.82 -2.15 9.79
CA ILE A 91 -3.11 -1.62 11.12
C ILE A 91 -3.31 -0.11 11.04
N VAL A 92 -4.47 0.32 11.52
CA VAL A 92 -4.85 1.74 11.58
C VAL A 92 -5.37 2.05 12.98
N GLN A 93 -5.01 3.22 13.52
CA GLN A 93 -5.55 3.69 14.79
C GLN A 93 -6.54 4.82 14.54
N PHE A 94 -7.69 4.74 15.22
CA PHE A 94 -8.73 5.76 15.21
C PHE A 94 -8.84 6.38 16.60
N GLY A 95 -8.68 7.70 16.68
CA GLY A 95 -8.94 8.50 17.87
C GLY A 95 -10.44 8.72 18.12
N PRO A 96 -10.83 9.21 19.31
CA PRO A 96 -12.22 9.58 19.61
C PRO A 96 -12.83 10.61 18.65
N GLU A 97 -12.00 11.43 18.02
CA GLU A 97 -12.36 12.42 17.01
C GLU A 97 -12.62 11.83 15.62
N ASP A 98 -12.10 10.63 15.36
CA ASP A 98 -12.21 9.95 14.06
C ASP A 98 -13.47 9.09 13.94
N VAL A 99 -14.22 8.91 15.03
CA VAL A 99 -15.35 7.96 15.10
C VAL A 99 -16.68 8.64 15.51
N PRO A 100 -17.83 8.11 15.04
CA PRO A 100 -17.97 7.02 14.08
C PRO A 100 -17.61 7.48 12.66
N VAL A 101 -17.01 6.57 11.88
CA VAL A 101 -16.66 6.81 10.47
C VAL A 101 -17.01 5.62 9.61
N THR A 102 -17.48 5.90 8.39
CA THR A 102 -17.62 4.92 7.31
C THR A 102 -16.78 5.38 6.13
N PHE A 103 -15.94 4.49 5.61
CA PHE A 103 -15.07 4.76 4.48
C PHE A 103 -15.00 3.56 3.54
N ASP A 104 -14.71 3.83 2.27
CA ASP A 104 -14.52 2.80 1.26
C ASP A 104 -13.04 2.58 1.01
N ALA A 105 -12.63 1.33 0.95
CA ALA A 105 -11.25 0.93 0.65
C ALA A 105 -11.21 -0.36 -0.18
N TYR A 106 -10.10 -0.57 -0.86
CA TYR A 106 -9.76 -1.83 -1.52
C TYR A 106 -8.26 -2.06 -1.44
N VAL A 107 -7.83 -3.28 -1.71
CA VAL A 107 -6.42 -3.68 -1.68
C VAL A 107 -5.97 -4.19 -3.03
N THR A 108 -4.68 -4.06 -3.32
CA THR A 108 -4.07 -4.62 -4.53
C THR A 108 -2.79 -5.37 -4.19
N VAL A 109 -2.46 -6.33 -5.05
CA VAL A 109 -1.11 -6.91 -5.12
C VAL A 109 -0.51 -6.41 -6.41
N ASP A 110 0.66 -5.78 -6.34
CA ASP A 110 1.29 -5.13 -7.49
C ASP A 110 2.63 -5.77 -7.82
N SER A 111 3.07 -5.55 -9.06
CA SER A 111 4.41 -5.90 -9.52
C SER A 111 5.27 -4.63 -9.42
N PRO A 112 6.14 -4.52 -8.40
CA PRO A 112 6.99 -3.35 -8.22
C PRO A 112 7.97 -3.22 -9.39
N ALA A 113 8.42 -2.00 -9.63
CA ALA A 113 9.39 -1.67 -10.68
C ALA A 113 10.68 -1.13 -10.05
N TRP A 114 11.81 -1.44 -10.67
CA TRP A 114 13.10 -0.88 -10.27
C TRP A 114 13.29 0.51 -10.87
N SER A 115 13.75 1.46 -10.06
CA SER A 115 14.14 2.80 -10.49
C SER A 115 15.65 2.99 -10.32
N ASP A 116 16.36 3.20 -11.43
CA ASP A 116 17.80 3.51 -11.40
C ASP A 116 18.09 4.89 -10.78
N GLU A 117 17.12 5.82 -10.82
CA GLU A 117 17.27 7.15 -10.23
C GLU A 117 17.18 7.10 -8.70
N LEU A 118 16.27 6.27 -8.18
CA LEU A 118 16.08 6.08 -6.74
C LEU A 118 17.00 4.99 -6.17
N ASP A 119 17.63 4.18 -7.03
CA ASP A 119 18.37 2.96 -6.67
C ASP A 119 17.52 2.00 -5.81
N CYS A 120 16.27 1.81 -6.24
CA CYS A 120 15.20 1.37 -5.35
C CYS A 120 14.03 0.72 -6.11
N TRP A 121 13.38 -0.26 -5.48
CA TRP A 121 12.09 -0.76 -5.93
C TRP A 121 11.00 0.19 -5.48
N TYR A 122 10.09 0.55 -6.37
CA TYR A 122 8.92 1.36 -6.07
C TYR A 122 7.64 0.65 -6.53
N PRO A 123 6.47 1.02 -5.98
CA PRO A 123 5.21 0.39 -6.35
C PRO A 123 4.93 0.51 -7.85
N GLY A 124 4.53 -0.60 -8.47
CA GLY A 124 4.27 -0.68 -9.90
C GLY A 124 2.80 -0.92 -10.22
N ASN A 125 2.55 -1.68 -11.29
CA ASN A 125 1.18 -1.90 -11.76
C ASN A 125 0.47 -3.00 -10.95
N PRO A 126 -0.83 -2.84 -10.64
CA PRO A 126 -1.59 -3.87 -9.96
C PRO A 126 -1.70 -5.13 -10.82
N VAL A 127 -1.43 -6.27 -10.19
CA VAL A 127 -1.58 -7.63 -10.76
C VAL A 127 -2.98 -8.16 -10.45
N CYS A 128 -3.47 -7.91 -9.23
CA CYS A 128 -4.85 -8.19 -8.83
C CYS A 128 -5.33 -7.16 -7.80
N ALA A 129 -6.65 -7.06 -7.65
CA ALA A 129 -7.32 -6.13 -6.75
C ALA A 129 -8.51 -6.81 -6.07
N SER A 130 -8.83 -6.38 -4.85
CA SER A 130 -10.10 -6.73 -4.20
C SER A 130 -11.27 -5.93 -4.75
N ASP A 131 -12.48 -6.34 -4.41
CA ASP A 131 -13.66 -5.48 -4.53
C ASP A 131 -13.55 -4.27 -3.58
N LEU A 132 -14.23 -3.19 -3.95
CA LEU A 132 -14.42 -2.03 -3.09
C LEU A 132 -15.30 -2.42 -1.88
N THR A 133 -14.76 -2.22 -0.68
CA THR A 133 -15.41 -2.61 0.57
C THR A 133 -15.69 -1.37 1.44
N SER A 134 -16.92 -1.26 1.93
CA SER A 134 -17.32 -0.20 2.86
C SER A 134 -17.12 -0.67 4.30
N ILE A 135 -16.31 0.06 5.06
CA ILE A 135 -15.88 -0.27 6.41
C ILE A 135 -16.42 0.78 7.37
N THR A 136 -16.98 0.34 8.50
CA THR A 136 -17.47 1.24 9.57
C THR A 136 -16.71 1.00 10.85
N ILE A 137 -16.20 2.07 11.45
CA ILE A 137 -15.53 2.10 12.75
C ILE A 137 -16.37 2.91 13.72
N ASP A 138 -16.98 2.24 14.69
CA ASP A 138 -17.91 2.88 15.64
C ASP A 138 -17.22 3.38 16.92
N THR A 139 -16.03 2.87 17.23
CA THR A 139 -15.32 3.18 18.48
C THR A 139 -13.85 3.47 18.23
N ALA A 140 -13.25 4.33 19.05
CA ALA A 140 -11.83 4.61 18.99
C ALA A 140 -11.02 3.37 19.39
N GLY A 141 -9.87 3.17 18.77
CA GLY A 141 -9.00 2.03 19.02
C GLY A 141 -8.02 1.73 17.90
N LEU A 142 -7.23 0.68 18.11
CA LEU A 142 -6.33 0.10 17.13
C LEU A 142 -7.06 -1.03 16.40
N TYR A 143 -7.07 -0.98 15.07
CA TYR A 143 -7.81 -1.93 14.23
C TYR A 143 -6.88 -2.65 13.27
N ASP A 144 -7.08 -3.96 13.16
CA ASP A 144 -6.60 -4.79 12.06
C ASP A 144 -7.71 -4.91 11.02
N ILE A 145 -7.47 -4.30 9.85
CA ILE A 145 -8.44 -4.20 8.77
C ILE A 145 -7.96 -5.08 7.60
N GLY A 146 -8.33 -6.35 7.63
CA GLY A 146 -8.10 -7.30 6.54
C GLY A 146 -9.14 -7.20 5.42
N LEU A 147 -8.73 -6.99 4.16
CA LEU A 147 -9.62 -7.05 3.00
C LEU A 147 -9.33 -8.28 2.14
N PRO A 148 -10.38 -9.02 1.70
CA PRO A 148 -10.20 -10.25 0.94
C PRO A 148 -9.82 -9.97 -0.51
N THR A 149 -9.01 -10.85 -1.09
CA THR A 149 -8.56 -10.80 -2.49
C THR A 149 -8.93 -12.08 -3.25
N PRO A 150 -10.23 -12.40 -3.39
CA PRO A 150 -10.70 -13.73 -3.81
C PRO A 150 -10.25 -14.14 -5.22
N ASP A 151 -9.96 -13.17 -6.09
CA ASP A 151 -9.65 -13.40 -7.51
C ASP A 151 -8.15 -13.26 -7.84
N CYS A 152 -7.27 -13.21 -6.83
CA CYS A 152 -5.83 -13.19 -7.08
C CYS A 152 -5.33 -14.56 -7.55
N ALA A 153 -4.77 -14.58 -8.76
CA ALA A 153 -4.17 -15.78 -9.33
C ALA A 153 -2.90 -16.21 -8.57
N CYS A 154 -2.51 -17.47 -8.73
CA CYS A 154 -1.26 -18.00 -8.19
C CYS A 154 -0.05 -17.25 -8.78
N ALA A 155 0.72 -16.57 -7.93
CA ALA A 155 1.92 -15.82 -8.24
C ALA A 155 3.18 -16.65 -8.00
N ALA A 156 4.25 -16.35 -8.74
CA ALA A 156 5.55 -17.03 -8.59
C ALA A 156 6.28 -16.52 -7.35
N MET A 157 6.92 -17.43 -6.59
CA MET A 157 7.72 -17.06 -5.42
C MET A 157 9.00 -16.29 -5.76
N SER A 158 9.52 -16.37 -6.99
CA SER A 158 10.86 -15.85 -7.35
C SER A 158 10.92 -14.36 -7.68
N TYR A 159 9.87 -13.58 -7.38
CA TYR A 159 9.77 -12.17 -7.72
C TYR A 159 9.44 -11.35 -6.48
N GLN A 160 9.79 -10.06 -6.52
CA GLN A 160 9.26 -9.10 -5.57
C GLN A 160 7.83 -8.72 -5.93
N TYR A 161 7.04 -8.46 -4.90
CA TYR A 161 5.67 -7.98 -5.02
C TYR A 161 5.48 -6.81 -4.07
N SER A 162 4.36 -6.12 -4.22
CA SER A 162 3.91 -5.18 -3.21
C SER A 162 2.47 -5.41 -2.81
N LEU A 163 2.16 -5.12 -1.56
CA LEU A 163 0.80 -5.05 -1.03
C LEU A 163 0.42 -3.58 -1.00
N SER A 164 -0.75 -3.24 -1.52
CA SER A 164 -1.26 -1.88 -1.45
C SER A 164 -2.63 -1.82 -0.80
N TYR A 165 -2.83 -0.77 -0.04
CA TYR A 165 -4.09 -0.42 0.61
C TYR A 165 -4.54 0.94 0.11
N VAL A 166 -5.71 0.99 -0.54
CA VAL A 166 -6.22 2.19 -1.20
C VAL A 166 -7.44 2.69 -0.44
N PHE A 167 -7.31 3.87 0.18
CA PHE A 167 -8.41 4.58 0.81
C PHE A 167 -9.10 5.46 -0.23
N VAL A 168 -10.34 5.15 -0.58
CA VAL A 168 -11.10 5.89 -1.60
C VAL A 168 -11.80 7.10 -1.00
N SER A 169 -12.38 6.95 0.18
CA SER A 169 -13.04 8.04 0.89
C SER A 169 -12.03 9.00 1.50
N THR A 170 -12.37 10.29 1.54
CA THR A 170 -11.66 11.29 2.33
C THR A 170 -12.17 11.27 3.77
N PHE A 171 -11.29 11.55 4.73
CA PHE A 171 -11.65 11.60 6.14
C PHE A 171 -11.90 13.05 6.62
N SER A 172 -12.87 13.24 7.53
CA SER A 172 -13.12 14.55 8.17
C SER A 172 -12.19 14.82 9.36
N SER A 173 -11.73 13.75 10.00
CA SER A 173 -10.64 13.71 10.98
C SER A 173 -9.76 12.54 10.58
N ASN A 174 -8.45 12.75 10.55
CA ASN A 174 -7.53 11.86 9.86
C ASN A 174 -7.06 10.75 10.82
N PRO A 175 -7.30 9.47 10.51
CA PRO A 175 -6.77 8.38 11.31
C PRO A 175 -5.24 8.36 11.33
N ASP A 176 -4.70 7.68 12.33
CA ASP A 176 -3.26 7.50 12.50
C ASP A 176 -2.79 6.27 11.72
N ILE A 177 -1.67 6.41 11.01
CA ILE A 177 -1.00 5.25 10.42
C ILE A 177 -0.05 4.62 11.43
N VAL A 178 0.02 3.30 11.43
CA VAL A 178 0.79 2.54 12.42
C VAL A 178 2.02 1.92 11.77
N THR A 179 3.16 1.99 12.47
CA THR A 179 4.45 1.46 12.00
C THR A 179 5.11 0.56 13.03
N ASP A 180 6.08 -0.22 12.58
CA ASP A 180 7.06 -0.87 13.46
C ASP A 180 8.13 0.15 13.96
N GLN A 181 9.23 -0.36 14.52
CA GLN A 181 10.38 0.44 15.00
C GLN A 181 11.65 0.29 14.14
N PHE A 182 11.55 -0.35 12.98
CA PHE A 182 12.69 -0.73 12.14
C PHE A 182 12.60 -0.02 10.78
N PRO A 183 13.10 1.22 10.68
CA PRO A 183 12.97 1.99 9.45
C PRO A 183 13.83 1.36 8.35
N SER A 184 13.22 1.14 7.19
CA SER A 184 13.90 0.73 5.96
C SER A 184 13.37 1.59 4.82
N ALA A 185 14.27 2.32 4.17
CA ALA A 185 13.94 2.93 2.88
C ALA A 185 13.63 1.83 1.85
N CYS A 186 12.97 2.20 0.76
CA CYS A 186 12.57 1.32 -0.33
C CYS A 186 11.52 0.27 -0.01
N THR A 187 10.84 0.41 1.14
CA THR A 187 9.91 -0.62 1.62
C THR A 187 8.49 -0.10 1.74
N SER A 188 8.29 1.04 2.42
CA SER A 188 6.97 1.62 2.66
C SER A 188 6.77 2.91 1.87
N TRP A 189 5.70 2.96 1.08
CA TRP A 189 5.42 4.05 0.15
C TRP A 189 4.02 4.63 0.35
N ASN A 190 3.84 5.89 -0.06
CA ASN A 190 2.54 6.53 -0.13
C ASN A 190 2.40 7.33 -1.43
N ASP A 191 1.26 7.16 -2.11
CA ASP A 191 0.81 8.04 -3.19
C ASP A 191 -0.49 8.72 -2.76
N TYR A 192 -0.40 10.03 -2.56
CA TYR A 192 -1.53 10.91 -2.21
C TYR A 192 -1.96 11.79 -3.40
N GLY A 193 -1.76 11.30 -4.62
CA GLY A 193 -2.15 11.93 -5.89
C GLY A 193 -1.03 12.70 -6.60
N LEU A 194 0.21 12.61 -6.10
CA LEU A 194 1.40 13.28 -6.65
C LEU A 194 2.51 12.30 -7.03
N GLY A 195 2.23 10.99 -7.04
CA GLY A 195 3.21 9.94 -7.25
C GLY A 195 3.72 9.37 -5.93
N TRP A 196 4.69 8.46 -6.04
CA TRP A 196 5.20 7.67 -4.92
C TRP A 196 6.24 8.42 -4.11
N TYR A 197 6.03 8.47 -2.80
CA TYR A 197 6.97 8.96 -1.81
C TYR A 197 7.34 7.85 -0.84
N ASP A 198 8.62 7.74 -0.52
CA ASP A 198 9.12 6.81 0.47
C ASP A 198 8.83 7.36 1.87
N LEU A 199 8.04 6.63 2.65
CA LEU A 199 7.63 7.09 3.98
C LEU A 199 8.81 7.27 4.94
N VAL A 200 9.87 6.48 4.79
CA VAL A 200 11.07 6.56 5.62
C VAL A 200 12.03 7.61 5.09
N ALA A 201 12.37 7.57 3.79
CA ALA A 201 13.39 8.44 3.22
C ALA A 201 12.90 9.89 3.00
N ASP A 202 11.66 10.08 2.54
CA ASP A 202 11.13 11.40 2.21
C ASP A 202 10.45 12.08 3.40
N PHE A 203 9.78 11.29 4.25
CA PHE A 203 9.02 11.82 5.40
C PHE A 203 9.68 11.56 6.76
N GLY A 204 10.66 10.66 6.87
CA GLY A 204 11.34 10.37 8.12
C GLY A 204 10.54 9.50 9.10
N PHE A 205 9.73 8.57 8.58
CA PHE A 205 9.00 7.62 9.41
C PHE A 205 9.97 6.81 10.30
N PRO A 206 9.60 6.54 11.58
CA PRO A 206 10.45 5.81 12.52
C PRO A 206 10.47 4.30 12.28
N GLY A 207 9.66 3.80 11.33
CA GLY A 207 9.52 2.39 10.99
C GLY A 207 8.69 2.21 9.72
N ASN A 208 8.53 0.97 9.30
CA ASN A 208 7.72 0.62 8.15
C ASN A 208 6.24 0.46 8.52
N ILE A 209 5.35 0.72 7.57
CA ILE A 209 3.91 0.59 7.78
C ILE A 209 3.55 -0.85 8.17
N MET A 210 2.58 -0.98 9.06
CA MET A 210 2.07 -2.27 9.50
C MET A 210 1.08 -2.82 8.48
N MET A 211 1.60 -3.51 7.48
CA MET A 211 0.83 -4.11 6.40
C MET A 211 1.39 -5.50 6.07
N TRP A 212 0.52 -6.50 5.98
CA TRP A 212 0.89 -7.86 5.61
C TRP A 212 -0.23 -8.54 4.84
N ALA A 213 0.05 -9.73 4.33
CA ALA A 213 -0.94 -10.54 3.64
C ALA A 213 -0.92 -11.99 4.13
N ASP A 214 -2.12 -12.55 4.20
CA ASP A 214 -2.34 -13.98 4.39
C ASP A 214 -2.21 -14.65 3.03
N ILE A 215 -1.33 -15.64 2.92
CA ILE A 215 -1.12 -16.37 1.67
C ILE A 215 -1.39 -17.87 1.81
N VAL A 216 -1.84 -18.46 0.71
CA VAL A 216 -1.96 -19.91 0.53
C VAL A 216 -0.99 -20.39 -0.54
N CYS A 217 -0.32 -21.50 -0.27
CA CYS A 217 0.52 -22.13 -1.26
C CYS A 217 -0.35 -22.78 -2.34
N CYS A 218 -0.07 -22.45 -3.59
CA CYS A 218 -0.79 -22.98 -4.74
C CYS A 218 0.16 -23.73 -5.69
N GLN A 219 -0.41 -24.67 -6.43
CA GLN A 219 0.29 -25.38 -7.49
C GLN A 219 -0.03 -24.70 -8.83
N SER A 220 1.01 -24.60 -9.67
CA SER A 220 0.99 -24.06 -11.04
C SER A 220 -0.16 -24.62 -11.91
N PRO A 221 -0.63 -23.94 -12.97
CA PRO A 221 0.19 -23.11 -13.87
C PRO A 221 0.20 -21.64 -13.46
N VAL A 222 1.25 -21.22 -12.76
CA VAL A 222 1.76 -19.86 -12.86
C VAL A 222 2.22 -19.73 -14.29
N ALA A 223 1.59 -18.86 -15.08
CA ALA A 223 2.06 -18.60 -16.43
C ALA A 223 3.51 -18.12 -16.30
N ASN A 224 4.48 -18.92 -16.75
CA ASN A 224 5.87 -18.50 -16.85
C ASN A 224 5.92 -17.28 -17.75
N ALA A 225 5.99 -16.07 -17.18
CA ALA A 225 6.14 -14.85 -17.95
C ALA A 225 7.41 -14.88 -18.82
N ASP A 226 8.38 -15.72 -18.46
CA ASP A 226 9.62 -15.97 -19.21
C ASP A 226 9.38 -16.46 -20.65
N GLU A 227 8.24 -17.10 -20.96
CA GLU A 227 7.97 -17.55 -22.33
C GLU A 227 7.39 -16.45 -23.24
N THR A 228 6.89 -15.34 -22.71
CA THR A 228 6.24 -14.31 -23.56
C THR A 228 7.23 -13.35 -24.21
N TRP A 229 8.45 -13.19 -23.66
CA TRP A 229 9.55 -12.50 -24.36
C TRP A 229 10.58 -13.46 -24.95
N GLY A 230 10.84 -14.60 -24.32
CA GLY A 230 11.72 -15.65 -24.87
C GLY A 230 11.15 -16.30 -26.12
N GLY A 231 9.83 -16.55 -26.17
CA GLY A 231 9.14 -17.12 -27.32
C GLY A 231 8.91 -16.14 -28.48
N VAL A 232 8.92 -14.82 -28.22
CA VAL A 232 8.81 -13.81 -29.29
C VAL A 232 10.15 -13.59 -29.99
N LYS A 233 11.28 -13.71 -29.27
CA LYS A 233 12.61 -13.59 -29.89
C LYS A 233 12.98 -14.77 -30.79
N SER A 234 12.50 -15.98 -30.48
CA SER A 234 12.77 -17.17 -31.32
C SER A 234 12.03 -17.21 -32.66
N LEU A 235 11.15 -16.23 -32.93
CA LEU A 235 10.47 -16.06 -34.23
C LEU A 235 11.21 -15.12 -35.20
N TYR A 236 12.29 -14.46 -34.75
CA TYR A 236 13.07 -13.50 -35.55
C TYR A 236 14.55 -13.87 -35.72
N GLU A 237 14.95 -15.09 -35.33
CA GLU A 237 16.23 -15.73 -35.67
C GLU A 237 15.97 -16.97 -36.54
#